data_AF-A0A3B0ZEP5-F1
#
_entry.id   AF-A0A3B0ZEP5-F1
#
_cell.length_a   1.000
_cell.length_b   1.000
_cell.length_c   1.000
_cell.angle_alpha   90.00
_cell.angle_beta   90.00
_cell.angle_gamma   90.00
#
_symmetry.space_group_name_H-M   'P 1'
#
loop_
_entity.id
_entity.type
_entity.pdbx_description
1 polymer ?
#
loop_
_entity_poly.entity_id
_entity_poly.type
_entity_poly.pdbx_seq_one_letter_code
_entity_poly.pdbx_strand_id
1 'polypeptide(L)'
;MSISKFVIGVGVAGMMLVGSASAAMIQGELQMAGGTVSYNSGGGLVDFGPSNPALFQVVGATGDFASWFNVTNLSTFTFGDIGEIQDIADWATSTAIANFWTVTGASSGVTASFDMDSYNANMNGGNLTITGQGTLNVLGYDATPGVWSFSSQGGGNQVSWSASVPEPAFIALLGLGLVGMGFAKRRNTKA
;
A
#
# COMPACT_ATOMS: atom_id res chain seq x y z
N MET A 1 -72.83 26.13 -12.19
CA MET A 1 -72.65 24.67 -12.37
C MET A 1 -71.22 24.47 -12.85
N SER A 2 -70.23 24.62 -11.97
CA SER A 2 -69.60 23.61 -11.11
C SER A 2 -68.82 22.51 -11.86
N ILE A 3 -67.64 22.23 -11.29
CA ILE A 3 -66.81 21.02 -11.33
C ILE A 3 -65.46 21.14 -12.09
N SER A 4 -64.45 21.13 -11.24
CA SER A 4 -63.01 20.88 -11.39
C SER A 4 -62.66 19.54 -12.03
N LYS A 5 -61.40 19.42 -12.49
CA LYS A 5 -60.53 18.23 -12.68
C LYS A 5 -59.36 18.67 -13.61
N PHE A 6 -58.10 18.27 -13.50
CA PHE A 6 -57.43 17.21 -12.75
C PHE A 6 -55.92 17.51 -12.78
N VAL A 7 -55.22 17.14 -11.71
CA VAL A 7 -53.77 17.19 -11.52
C VAL A 7 -53.08 16.18 -12.44
N ILE A 8 -52.00 16.59 -13.13
CA ILE A 8 -50.98 15.74 -13.77
C ILE A 8 -49.67 16.56 -13.71
N GLY A 9 -48.53 16.11 -13.21
CA GLY A 9 -48.12 14.87 -12.57
C GLY A 9 -46.72 15.15 -12.02
N VAL A 10 -46.50 14.81 -10.75
CA VAL A 10 -45.20 14.85 -10.09
C VAL A 10 -44.33 13.73 -10.68
N GLY A 11 -43.09 14.03 -11.05
CA GLY A 11 -42.10 12.98 -11.29
C GLY A 11 -40.98 13.44 -12.20
N VAL A 12 -39.87 13.87 -11.60
CA VAL A 12 -38.48 13.46 -11.87
C VAL A 12 -37.58 14.53 -11.24
N ALA A 13 -37.23 14.33 -9.97
CA ALA A 13 -36.11 14.99 -9.33
C ALA A 13 -35.47 14.02 -8.32
N GLY A 14 -35.24 12.79 -8.76
CA GLY A 14 -34.34 11.85 -8.10
C GLY A 14 -32.92 12.09 -8.60
N MET A 15 -32.36 13.27 -8.32
CA MET A 15 -30.94 13.52 -8.56
C MET A 15 -30.19 12.72 -7.49
N MET A 16 -29.80 11.51 -7.87
CA MET A 16 -28.97 10.64 -7.03
C MET A 16 -27.74 11.46 -6.63
N LEU A 17 -27.63 11.74 -5.32
CA LEU A 17 -26.38 12.10 -4.69
C LEU A 17 -25.48 10.87 -4.81
N VAL A 18 -24.85 10.71 -5.97
CA VAL A 18 -23.73 9.80 -6.13
C VAL A 18 -22.61 10.44 -5.33
N GLY A 19 -22.54 10.13 -4.04
CA GLY A 19 -21.38 10.45 -3.24
C GLY A 19 -20.18 9.90 -3.98
N SER A 20 -19.23 10.76 -4.33
CA SER A 20 -17.94 10.31 -4.83
C SER A 20 -17.39 9.34 -3.79
N ALA A 21 -17.37 8.05 -4.11
CA ALA A 21 -16.62 7.07 -3.34
C ALA A 21 -15.14 7.44 -3.53
N SER A 22 -14.61 8.25 -2.63
CA SER A 22 -13.18 8.44 -2.51
C SER A 22 -12.66 7.14 -1.94
N ALA A 23 -11.98 6.33 -2.74
CA ALA A 23 -11.17 5.28 -2.16
C ALA A 23 -10.06 5.95 -1.34
N ALA A 24 -9.69 5.33 -0.23
CA ALA A 24 -8.63 5.85 0.62
C ALA A 24 -7.30 5.26 0.16
N MET A 25 -6.22 6.01 0.37
CA MET A 25 -4.86 5.47 0.27
C MET A 25 -4.64 4.47 1.39
N ILE A 26 -3.84 3.45 1.11
CA ILE A 26 -3.49 2.39 2.06
C ILE A 26 -2.42 2.90 3.03
N GLN A 27 -2.56 2.58 4.31
CA GLN A 27 -1.64 3.00 5.37
C GLN A 27 -1.15 1.82 6.20
N GLY A 28 0.12 1.88 6.59
CA GLY A 28 0.73 0.94 7.52
C GLY A 28 1.98 0.26 6.96
N GLU A 29 2.42 -0.74 7.72
CA GLU A 29 3.56 -1.58 7.43
C GLU A 29 3.14 -3.04 7.44
N LEU A 30 3.65 -3.79 6.48
CA LEU A 30 3.53 -5.24 6.41
C LEU A 30 4.93 -5.84 6.50
N GLN A 31 5.13 -6.73 7.46
CA GLN A 31 6.38 -7.46 7.63
C GLN A 31 6.23 -8.88 7.15
N MET A 32 7.15 -9.32 6.31
CA MET A 32 7.16 -10.65 5.71
C MET A 32 8.41 -11.39 6.15
N ALA A 33 8.26 -12.67 6.47
CA ALA A 33 9.39 -13.57 6.64
C ALA A 33 9.05 -14.96 6.12
N GLY A 34 10.04 -15.65 5.60
CA GLY A 34 9.88 -16.97 5.01
C GLY A 34 10.95 -17.20 3.94
N GLY A 35 10.97 -18.42 3.43
CA GLY A 35 11.93 -18.83 2.41
C GLY A 35 13.38 -18.89 2.89
N THR A 36 14.23 -19.58 2.13
CA THR A 36 15.68 -19.43 2.23
C THR A 36 16.06 -18.43 1.16
N VAL A 37 16.58 -17.26 1.55
CA VAL A 37 17.03 -16.28 0.56
C VAL A 37 18.46 -16.58 0.15
N SER A 38 18.70 -16.69 -1.14
CA SER A 38 20.04 -16.85 -1.71
C SER A 38 20.32 -15.79 -2.78
N TYR A 39 21.56 -15.31 -2.82
CA TYR A 39 22.00 -14.31 -3.79
C TYR A 39 23.50 -14.45 -4.06
N ASN A 40 23.92 -14.06 -5.28
CA ASN A 40 25.32 -14.07 -5.69
C ASN A 40 25.96 -12.70 -5.52
N SER A 41 27.25 -12.68 -5.17
CA SER A 41 28.01 -11.47 -4.88
C SER A 41 28.50 -10.68 -6.13
N GLY A 42 28.03 -11.02 -7.33
CA GLY A 42 28.46 -10.39 -8.59
C GLY A 42 27.35 -9.68 -9.38
N GLY A 43 26.16 -9.53 -8.80
CA GLY A 43 24.92 -9.36 -9.59
C GLY A 43 24.31 -10.72 -9.92
N GLY A 44 23.06 -10.73 -10.39
CA GLY A 44 22.31 -11.95 -10.71
C GLY A 44 21.11 -12.20 -9.79
N LEU A 45 20.67 -13.47 -9.73
CA LEU A 45 19.44 -13.87 -9.07
C LEU A 45 19.45 -13.57 -7.57
N VAL A 46 18.37 -12.96 -7.07
CA VAL A 46 17.92 -13.07 -5.68
C VAL A 46 16.76 -14.04 -5.67
N ASP A 47 17.03 -15.21 -5.11
CA ASP A 47 16.09 -16.31 -4.99
C ASP A 47 15.50 -16.26 -3.59
N PHE A 48 14.17 -16.09 -3.48
CA PHE A 48 13.48 -16.05 -2.18
C PHE A 48 13.07 -17.45 -1.68
N GLY A 49 13.23 -18.52 -2.46
CA GLY A 49 12.91 -19.86 -2.01
C GLY A 49 12.90 -20.93 -3.11
N PRO A 50 12.65 -22.21 -2.74
CA PRO A 50 12.78 -23.33 -3.66
C PRO A 50 11.74 -23.36 -4.80
N SER A 51 10.80 -22.42 -4.82
CA SER A 51 9.78 -22.22 -5.86
C SER A 51 9.75 -20.75 -6.25
N ASN A 52 9.37 -20.46 -7.49
CA ASN A 52 9.13 -19.10 -7.95
C ASN A 52 7.71 -19.01 -8.56
N PRO A 53 6.77 -18.27 -7.93
CA PRO A 53 6.97 -17.48 -6.71
C PRO A 53 7.26 -18.33 -5.46
N ALA A 54 8.01 -17.75 -4.52
CA ALA A 54 8.35 -18.32 -3.23
C ALA A 54 7.29 -17.97 -2.18
N LEU A 55 7.08 -18.84 -1.19
CA LEU A 55 6.14 -18.58 -0.10
C LEU A 55 6.77 -17.75 1.01
N PHE A 56 6.03 -16.76 1.52
CA PHE A 56 6.34 -16.04 2.75
C PHE A 56 5.16 -16.08 3.73
N GLN A 57 5.44 -15.78 5.00
CA GLN A 57 4.43 -15.56 6.04
C GLN A 57 4.42 -14.09 6.46
N VAL A 58 3.24 -13.58 6.79
CA VAL A 58 3.10 -12.28 7.44
C VAL A 58 3.53 -12.39 8.91
N VAL A 59 4.58 -11.68 9.31
CA VAL A 59 5.15 -11.70 10.67
C VAL A 59 4.97 -10.40 11.44
N GLY A 60 4.39 -9.39 10.80
CA GLY A 60 4.04 -8.11 11.42
C GLY A 60 3.10 -7.33 10.52
N ALA A 61 2.18 -6.58 11.11
CA ALA A 61 1.24 -5.75 10.39
C ALA A 61 0.81 -4.55 11.25
N THR A 62 0.72 -3.36 10.65
CA THR A 62 0.21 -2.14 11.27
C THR A 62 -0.75 -1.42 10.34
N GLY A 63 -1.48 -0.41 10.84
CA GLY A 63 -2.44 0.34 10.03
C GLY A 63 -3.53 -0.55 9.45
N ASP A 64 -3.83 -0.37 8.16
CA ASP A 64 -4.87 -1.13 7.47
C ASP A 64 -4.52 -2.63 7.39
N PHE A 65 -3.24 -2.96 7.22
CA PHE A 65 -2.75 -4.34 7.17
C PHE A 65 -3.07 -5.13 8.44
N ALA A 66 -3.07 -4.50 9.61
CA ALA A 66 -3.37 -5.17 10.88
C ALA A 66 -4.80 -5.69 10.95
N SER A 67 -5.72 -5.13 10.14
CA SER A 67 -7.10 -5.59 10.03
C SER A 67 -7.30 -6.63 8.94
N TRP A 68 -6.40 -6.70 7.96
CA TRP A 68 -6.51 -7.61 6.82
C TRP A 68 -5.78 -8.91 7.04
N PHE A 69 -4.66 -8.88 7.76
CA PHE A 69 -3.75 -10.00 7.84
C PHE A 69 -3.51 -10.49 9.26
N ASN A 70 -3.53 -11.81 9.41
CA ASN A 70 -3.10 -12.49 10.62
C ASN A 70 -1.57 -12.52 10.66
N VAL A 71 -1.02 -12.05 11.78
CA VAL A 71 0.42 -12.08 12.04
C VAL A 71 0.83 -13.42 12.64
N THR A 72 1.84 -14.06 12.06
CA THR A 72 2.50 -15.23 12.63
C THR A 72 3.09 -14.84 13.98
N ASN A 73 2.63 -15.52 15.03
CA ASN A 73 3.33 -15.46 16.30
C ASN A 73 4.34 -16.62 16.35
N LEU A 74 5.59 -16.30 16.05
CA LEU A 74 6.71 -17.25 16.02
C LEU A 74 6.94 -17.94 17.38
N SER A 75 6.44 -17.37 18.49
CA SER A 75 6.54 -17.98 19.82
C SER A 75 5.44 -19.02 20.10
N THR A 76 4.31 -18.97 19.40
CA THR A 76 3.18 -19.89 19.58
C THR A 76 2.98 -20.84 18.39
N PHE A 77 3.91 -20.84 17.42
CA PHE A 77 3.83 -21.62 16.18
C PHE A 77 2.49 -21.49 15.45
N THR A 78 1.81 -20.35 15.63
CA THR A 78 0.56 -20.06 14.94
C THR A 78 0.92 -19.40 13.62
N PHE A 79 0.57 -20.05 12.52
CA PHE A 79 0.81 -19.51 11.18
C PHE A 79 -0.05 -18.27 10.96
N GLY A 80 0.60 -17.17 10.58
CA GLY A 80 -0.04 -16.02 9.97
C GLY A 80 -0.41 -16.31 8.52
N ASP A 81 -0.93 -15.29 7.84
CA ASP A 81 -1.30 -15.43 6.44
C ASP A 81 -0.07 -15.69 5.57
N ILE A 82 -0.26 -16.52 4.54
CA ILE A 82 0.78 -16.94 3.61
C ILE A 82 0.59 -16.16 2.31
N GLY A 83 1.67 -15.61 1.79
CA GLY A 83 1.73 -14.96 0.50
C GLY A 83 2.81 -15.55 -0.39
N GLU A 84 2.91 -14.99 -1.59
CA GLU A 84 3.83 -15.37 -2.66
C GLU A 84 4.69 -14.17 -3.05
N ILE A 85 5.99 -14.36 -3.23
CA ILE A 85 6.96 -13.34 -3.68
C ILE A 85 7.77 -13.84 -4.87
N GLN A 86 7.99 -12.99 -5.87
CA GLN A 86 8.75 -13.29 -7.07
C GLN A 86 10.25 -13.10 -6.83
N ASP A 87 11.08 -13.88 -7.52
CA ASP A 87 12.52 -13.67 -7.53
C ASP A 87 12.93 -12.40 -8.28
N ILE A 88 14.08 -11.84 -7.91
CA ILE A 88 14.72 -10.75 -8.67
C ILE A 88 15.77 -11.38 -9.57
N ALA A 89 15.50 -11.44 -10.88
CA ALA A 89 16.36 -12.13 -11.85
C ALA A 89 17.79 -11.59 -11.92
N ASP A 90 17.96 -10.27 -11.79
CA ASP A 90 19.26 -9.62 -11.69
C ASP A 90 19.20 -8.38 -10.79
N TRP A 91 19.64 -8.52 -9.54
CA TRP A 91 19.59 -7.40 -8.58
C TRP A 91 20.50 -6.22 -8.95
N ALA A 92 21.46 -6.39 -9.86
CA ALA A 92 22.31 -5.28 -10.31
C ALA A 92 21.61 -4.35 -11.32
N THR A 93 20.54 -4.83 -11.97
CA THR A 93 19.86 -4.11 -13.04
C THR A 93 18.39 -3.91 -12.72
N SER A 94 18.03 -2.66 -12.37
CA SER A 94 16.65 -2.31 -12.03
C SER A 94 15.67 -2.61 -13.17
N THR A 95 14.71 -3.49 -12.92
CA THR A 95 13.62 -3.85 -13.84
C THR A 95 12.30 -3.92 -13.10
N ALA A 96 11.21 -3.47 -13.72
CA ALA A 96 9.90 -3.60 -13.11
C ALA A 96 9.50 -5.08 -12.96
N ILE A 97 8.88 -5.44 -11.84
CA ILE A 97 8.36 -6.77 -11.53
C ILE A 97 6.88 -6.62 -11.15
N ALA A 98 6.00 -7.00 -12.07
CA ALA A 98 4.56 -7.01 -11.81
C ALA A 98 4.20 -8.12 -10.83
N ASN A 99 3.25 -7.86 -9.93
CA ASN A 99 2.85 -8.74 -8.84
C ASN A 99 4.07 -9.30 -8.10
N PHE A 100 5.03 -8.44 -7.79
CA PHE A 100 6.26 -8.81 -7.10
C PHE A 100 5.97 -9.58 -5.82
N TRP A 101 4.92 -9.23 -5.09
CA TRP A 101 4.31 -10.14 -4.14
C TRP A 101 2.80 -10.02 -4.10
N THR A 102 2.16 -11.07 -3.61
CA THR A 102 0.73 -11.12 -3.31
C THR A 102 0.49 -11.82 -1.98
N VAL A 103 -0.52 -11.39 -1.22
CA VAL A 103 -1.00 -12.10 -0.03
C VAL A 103 -2.51 -11.94 0.06
N THR A 104 -3.19 -13.03 0.45
CA THR A 104 -4.62 -13.02 0.73
C THR A 104 -4.85 -13.37 2.18
N GLY A 105 -5.55 -12.49 2.90
CA GLY A 105 -5.83 -12.69 4.31
C GLY A 105 -6.83 -13.82 4.48
N ALA A 106 -6.46 -14.90 5.17
CA ALA A 106 -7.30 -16.09 5.26
C ALA A 106 -8.62 -15.81 5.99
N SER A 107 -8.61 -14.86 6.93
CA SER A 107 -9.79 -14.47 7.71
C SER A 107 -10.57 -13.31 7.11
N SER A 108 -9.88 -12.36 6.47
CA SER A 108 -10.51 -11.17 5.89
C SER A 108 -11.00 -11.38 4.45
N GLY A 109 -10.40 -12.32 3.72
CA GLY A 109 -10.57 -12.47 2.28
C GLY A 109 -9.97 -11.33 1.46
N VAL A 110 -9.27 -10.38 2.08
CA VAL A 110 -8.65 -9.24 1.40
C VAL A 110 -7.36 -9.69 0.73
N THR A 111 -7.24 -9.40 -0.57
CA THR A 111 -6.00 -9.63 -1.32
C THR A 111 -5.27 -8.30 -1.49
N ALA A 112 -3.99 -8.27 -1.08
CA ALA A 112 -3.07 -7.20 -1.38
C ALA A 112 -1.99 -7.70 -2.35
N SER A 113 -1.61 -6.87 -3.31
CA SER A 113 -0.48 -7.10 -4.19
C SER A 113 0.38 -5.86 -4.34
N PHE A 114 1.64 -6.07 -4.65
CA PHE A 114 2.56 -4.98 -4.93
C PHE A 114 3.26 -5.20 -6.27
N ASP A 115 3.23 -4.16 -7.10
CA ASP A 115 4.01 -4.07 -8.33
C ASP A 115 5.27 -3.27 -8.03
N MET A 116 6.44 -3.87 -8.24
CA MET A 116 7.71 -3.18 -8.06
C MET A 116 8.11 -2.49 -9.36
N ASP A 117 8.08 -1.16 -9.39
CA ASP A 117 8.40 -0.38 -10.59
C ASP A 117 9.91 -0.23 -10.79
N SER A 118 10.65 -0.10 -9.70
CA SER A 118 12.11 0.01 -9.71
C SER A 118 12.69 -0.43 -8.37
N TYR A 119 13.98 -0.74 -8.35
CA TYR A 119 14.74 -0.96 -7.13
C TYR A 119 16.18 -0.51 -7.25
N ASN A 120 16.78 -0.25 -6.09
CA ASN A 120 18.22 -0.06 -5.92
C ASN A 120 18.74 -1.16 -5.01
N ALA A 121 19.85 -1.77 -5.39
CA ALA A 121 20.52 -2.79 -4.61
C ALA A 121 21.94 -2.34 -4.26
N ASN A 122 22.32 -2.58 -3.02
CA ASN A 122 23.64 -2.29 -2.50
C ASN A 122 24.19 -3.52 -1.81
N MET A 123 25.43 -3.88 -2.14
CA MET A 123 26.13 -4.94 -1.45
C MET A 123 27.31 -4.38 -0.68
N ASN A 124 27.32 -4.64 0.62
CA ASN A 124 28.36 -4.19 1.52
C ASN A 124 28.81 -5.34 2.43
N GLY A 125 30.08 -5.72 2.34
CA GLY A 125 30.65 -6.76 3.20
C GLY A 125 29.98 -8.14 3.08
N GLY A 126 29.37 -8.45 1.94
CA GLY A 126 28.61 -9.69 1.72
C GLY A 126 27.12 -9.60 2.07
N ASN A 127 26.67 -8.49 2.63
CA ASN A 127 25.26 -8.23 2.93
C ASN A 127 24.64 -7.48 1.75
N LEU A 128 23.49 -7.96 1.30
CA LEU A 128 22.70 -7.37 0.23
C LEU A 128 21.52 -6.62 0.85
N THR A 129 21.41 -5.35 0.52
CA THR A 129 20.25 -4.52 0.82
C THR A 129 19.59 -4.12 -0.48
N ILE A 130 18.27 -4.27 -0.57
CA ILE A 130 17.49 -3.86 -1.74
C ILE A 130 16.35 -2.97 -1.26
N THR A 131 16.17 -1.84 -1.92
CA THR A 131 15.04 -0.95 -1.70
C THR A 131 14.28 -0.81 -3.02
N GLY A 132 13.04 -1.30 -3.03
CA GLY A 132 12.13 -1.22 -4.17
C GLY A 132 11.13 -0.09 -4.00
N GLN A 133 10.84 0.62 -5.08
CA GLN A 133 9.72 1.55 -5.19
C GLN A 133 8.67 0.97 -6.11
N GLY A 134 7.41 1.24 -5.82
CA GLY A 134 6.32 0.76 -6.68
C GLY A 134 4.95 1.04 -6.10
N THR A 135 3.97 0.24 -6.50
CA THR A 135 2.55 0.49 -6.24
C THR A 135 1.87 -0.69 -5.56
N LEU A 136 1.21 -0.41 -4.43
CA LEU A 136 0.38 -1.35 -3.69
C LEU A 136 -1.06 -1.27 -4.18
N ASN A 137 -1.67 -2.44 -4.41
CA ASN A 137 -3.02 -2.59 -4.91
C ASN A 137 -3.86 -3.44 -3.95
N VAL A 138 -5.00 -2.90 -3.53
CA VAL A 138 -6.04 -3.61 -2.76
C VAL A 138 -7.40 -3.19 -3.30
N LEU A 139 -8.31 -4.15 -3.50
CA LEU A 139 -9.64 -3.84 -4.00
C LEU A 139 -10.39 -2.92 -3.02
N GLY A 140 -10.95 -1.82 -3.54
CA GLY A 140 -11.67 -0.82 -2.73
C GLY A 140 -10.78 0.27 -2.14
N TYR A 141 -9.47 0.25 -2.41
CA TYR A 141 -8.51 1.28 -2.05
C TYR A 141 -7.91 1.92 -3.31
N ASP A 142 -7.39 3.13 -3.16
CA ASP A 142 -6.61 3.76 -4.22
C ASP A 142 -5.25 3.06 -4.33
N ALA A 143 -4.77 2.90 -5.58
CA ALA A 143 -3.43 2.40 -5.85
C ALA A 143 -2.41 3.31 -5.13
N THR A 144 -1.65 2.72 -4.22
CA THR A 144 -0.89 3.47 -3.23
C THR A 144 0.61 3.28 -3.47
N PRO A 145 1.38 4.34 -3.76
CA PRO A 145 2.83 4.25 -3.84
C PRO A 145 3.44 3.78 -2.53
N GLY A 146 4.39 2.87 -2.60
CA GLY A 146 5.04 2.29 -1.44
C GLY A 146 6.51 1.93 -1.69
N VAL A 147 7.20 1.68 -0.58
CA VAL A 147 8.59 1.23 -0.57
C VAL A 147 8.68 -0.17 0.01
N TRP A 148 9.32 -1.06 -0.74
CA TRP A 148 9.78 -2.37 -0.31
C TRP A 148 11.21 -2.26 0.20
N SER A 149 11.55 -2.99 1.28
CA SER A 149 12.94 -3.14 1.68
C SER A 149 13.27 -4.56 2.08
N PHE A 150 14.43 -5.04 1.62
CA PHE A 150 15.06 -6.28 2.03
C PHE A 150 16.49 -6.02 2.50
N SER A 151 16.92 -6.72 3.54
CA SER A 151 18.30 -6.75 4.02
C SER A 151 18.65 -8.16 4.44
N SER A 152 19.78 -8.68 3.96
CA SER A 152 20.33 -9.95 4.41
C SER A 152 21.11 -9.85 5.72
N GLN A 153 21.33 -8.64 6.23
CA GLN A 153 22.06 -8.40 7.48
C GLN A 153 21.19 -8.75 8.70
N GLY A 154 21.53 -9.82 9.41
CA GLY A 154 20.90 -10.18 10.69
C GLY A 154 20.28 -11.58 10.77
N GLY A 155 20.42 -12.43 9.74
CA GLY A 155 19.97 -13.83 9.80
C GLY A 155 18.45 -14.03 9.91
N GLY A 156 17.67 -12.96 9.83
CA GLY A 156 16.22 -12.97 9.77
C GLY A 156 15.77 -12.19 8.55
N ASN A 157 15.09 -12.87 7.64
CA ASN A 157 14.48 -12.31 6.42
C ASN A 157 13.32 -11.37 6.81
N GLN A 158 13.59 -10.26 7.47
CA GLN A 158 12.59 -9.25 7.81
C GLN A 158 12.52 -8.26 6.65
N VAL A 159 11.47 -8.42 5.85
CA VAL A 159 11.07 -7.45 4.83
C VAL A 159 10.11 -6.48 5.49
N SER A 160 10.32 -5.18 5.32
CA SER A 160 9.43 -4.13 5.84
C SER A 160 8.88 -3.29 4.69
N TRP A 161 7.61 -2.92 4.80
CA TRP A 161 6.86 -2.10 3.87
C TRP A 161 6.51 -0.75 4.49
N SER A 162 6.59 0.33 3.72
CA SER A 162 5.94 1.59 4.11
C SER A 162 5.26 2.25 2.93
N ALA A 163 4.01 2.67 3.11
CA ALA A 163 3.31 3.53 2.18
C ALA A 163 3.34 4.98 2.73
N SER A 164 3.85 5.91 1.93
CA SER A 164 3.76 7.33 2.26
C SER A 164 2.53 7.91 1.57
N VAL A 165 1.53 8.29 2.37
CA VAL A 165 0.34 8.96 1.85
C VAL A 165 0.73 10.42 1.55
N PRO A 166 0.52 10.93 0.33
CA PRO A 166 0.62 12.36 0.08
C PRO A 166 -0.28 13.08 1.07
N GLU A 167 0.30 14.02 1.83
CA GLU A 167 -0.40 14.72 2.90
C GLU A 167 -1.79 15.17 2.43
N PRO A 168 -2.86 14.91 3.19
CA PRO A 168 -4.19 15.25 2.74
C PRO A 168 -4.24 16.72 2.36
N ALA A 169 -4.82 17.04 1.19
CA ALA A 169 -4.94 18.40 0.67
C ALA A 169 -5.52 19.39 1.69
N PHE A 170 -6.15 18.91 2.76
CA PHE A 170 -6.55 19.67 3.94
C PHE A 170 -5.41 20.46 4.61
N ILE A 171 -4.14 20.03 4.61
CA ILE A 171 -3.03 20.86 5.15
C ILE A 171 -2.76 22.06 4.23
N ALA A 172 -2.72 21.82 2.92
CA ALA A 172 -2.61 22.89 1.93
C ALA A 172 -3.82 23.84 2.01
N LEU A 173 -5.02 23.31 2.23
CA LEU A 173 -6.27 24.07 2.35
C LEU A 173 -6.37 24.82 3.69
N LEU A 174 -5.87 24.25 4.78
CA LEU A 174 -5.72 24.91 6.08
C LEU A 174 -4.70 26.04 5.98
N GLY A 175 -3.57 25.81 5.31
CA GLY A 175 -2.56 26.82 5.02
C GLY A 175 -3.12 27.97 4.17
N LEU A 176 -3.80 27.64 3.07
CA LEU A 176 -4.51 28.62 2.22
C LEU A 176 -5.63 29.35 2.98
N GLY A 177 -6.35 28.65 3.84
CA GLY A 177 -7.40 29.20 4.69
C GLY A 177 -6.84 30.23 5.66
N LEU A 178 -5.72 29.93 6.32
CA LEU A 178 -5.02 30.85 7.23
C LEU A 178 -4.44 32.06 6.50
N VAL A 179 -3.83 31.84 5.32
CA VAL A 179 -3.33 32.93 4.46
C VAL A 179 -4.48 33.83 4.02
N GLY A 180 -5.59 33.26 3.56
CA GLY A 180 -6.80 33.98 3.17
C GLY A 180 -7.41 34.79 4.32
N MET A 181 -7.42 34.23 5.53
CA MET A 181 -7.91 34.91 6.74
C MET A 181 -6.99 36.07 7.17
N GLY A 182 -5.68 35.92 6.98
CA GLY A 182 -4.71 37.00 7.18
C GLY A 182 -4.95 38.20 6.26
N PHE A 183 -5.23 37.97 4.97
CA PHE A 183 -5.62 39.03 4.03
C PHE A 183 -6.97 39.66 4.37
N ALA A 184 -7.95 38.87 4.80
CA ALA A 184 -9.27 39.36 5.21
C ALA A 184 -9.20 40.31 6.41
N LYS A 185 -8.36 39.99 7.42
CA LYS A 185 -8.18 40.85 8.61
C LYS A 185 -7.54 42.19 8.28
N ARG A 186 -6.58 42.22 7.34
CA ARG A 186 -5.86 43.45 6.94
C ARG A 186 -6.74 44.46 6.19
N ARG A 187 -7.80 43.98 5.53
CA ARG A 187 -8.77 44.84 4.84
C ARG A 187 -9.70 45.58 5.81
N ASN A 188 -9.98 45.00 6.97
CA ASN A 188 -10.86 45.63 7.98
C ASN A 188 -10.17 46.67 8.86
N THR A 189 -8.84 46.84 8.77
CA THR A 189 -8.10 47.84 9.56
C THR A 189 -7.87 49.16 8.81
N LYS A 190 -8.42 49.33 7.60
CA LYS A 190 -8.32 50.56 6.78
C LYS A 190 -9.65 51.35 6.68
N ALA A 191 -10.53 51.22 7.68
CA ALA A 191 -11.69 52.09 7.86
C ALA A 191 -11.43 53.08 8.99
#